data_AF-A0A961BZE3-F1
#
_entry.id   AF-A0A961BZE3-F1
#
_cell.length_a   1.000
_cell.length_b   1.000
_cell.length_c   1.000
_cell.angle_alpha   90.00
_cell.angle_beta   90.00
_cell.angle_gamma   90.00
#
_symmetry.space_group_name_H-M   'P 1'
#
loop_
_entity.id
_entity.type
_entity.pdbx_description
1 polymer ?
#
loop_
_entity_poly.entity_id
_entity_poly.type
_entity_poly.pdbx_seq_one_letter_code
_entity_poly.pdbx_strand_id
1 'polypeptide(L)'
;MSGVWRERRWRLWEVLTVALAYAYLSWLPVGFMTQRAGSMGRMGWPFVNLPTTIVVSLVAFAVAWGVMAVPARRWATPVHLLGMALSVLFAYWIYRQYVDHYAPVTDRATALQYGAEELLAGRNPYYRHTQLDNTISPMVGGLLLAVPFVLTNGDMYWQGLVWLVLTIAFLSWLCGTRAGLVTGALLVLSPAFRLELSIQSDGWLNGAALAVTGTAVYLLAARYRRSTWWTAAYVAAALVFAMAFSYRFIYAVLALPLGALVWRHYGRRALLTAAIPAGVASVLLIFVPYLADPAVYAPFTKAGLGSRPGMIANLPLITGLACAAVAVVGTLLLRTLAGVWGTMFVASVVFITLTGWGQHDWYQYLTWAYNGAALVFALFALCLPLRPPPGVATDRTLLEDLRGRR
;
A
#
# COMPACT_ATOMS: atom_id res chain seq x y z
N MET A 1 -14.96 14.50 -14.42
CA MET A 1 -14.06 13.33 -14.60
C MET A 1 -14.82 12.03 -14.58
N SER A 2 -16.00 11.99 -13.94
CA SER A 2 -17.00 10.94 -14.18
C SER A 2 -17.23 10.81 -15.69
N GLY A 3 -16.73 9.74 -16.29
CA GLY A 3 -16.82 9.46 -17.72
C GLY A 3 -15.49 9.35 -18.48
N VAL A 4 -14.34 9.66 -17.86
CA VAL A 4 -13.04 9.55 -18.58
C VAL A 4 -12.56 8.10 -18.67
N TRP A 5 -12.78 7.29 -17.64
CA TRP A 5 -12.38 5.89 -17.63
C TRP A 5 -13.62 4.99 -17.63
N ARG A 6 -13.71 4.15 -18.66
CA ARG A 6 -14.71 3.06 -18.69
C ARG A 6 -14.27 1.98 -17.72
N GLU A 7 -15.25 1.36 -17.04
CA GLU A 7 -15.00 0.21 -16.19
C GLU A 7 -14.18 -0.84 -16.94
N ARG A 8 -13.03 -1.22 -16.38
CA ARG A 8 -12.19 -2.27 -16.97
C ARG A 8 -12.84 -3.63 -16.69
N ARG A 9 -13.16 -4.37 -17.75
CA ARG A 9 -13.47 -5.79 -17.62
C ARG A 9 -12.19 -6.54 -17.30
N TRP A 10 -12.22 -7.29 -16.21
CA TRP A 10 -11.12 -8.13 -15.79
C TRP A 10 -11.02 -9.37 -16.68
N ARG A 11 -9.81 -9.68 -17.13
CA ARG A 11 -9.56 -10.93 -17.84
C ARG A 11 -9.39 -12.04 -16.82
N LEU A 12 -9.88 -13.24 -17.14
CA LEU A 12 -9.85 -14.38 -16.22
C LEU A 12 -8.42 -14.67 -15.71
N TRP A 13 -7.41 -14.64 -16.59
CA TRP A 13 -6.03 -14.90 -16.19
C TRP A 13 -5.47 -13.83 -15.23
N GLU A 14 -5.86 -12.56 -15.37
CA GLU A 14 -5.42 -11.48 -14.46
C GLU A 14 -5.93 -11.75 -13.04
N VAL A 15 -7.20 -12.15 -12.96
CA VAL A 15 -7.86 -12.49 -11.70
C VAL A 15 -7.24 -13.73 -11.08
N LEU A 16 -7.03 -14.79 -11.87
CA LEU A 16 -6.41 -16.03 -11.39
C LEU A 16 -4.99 -15.77 -10.87
N THR A 17 -4.18 -15.00 -11.58
CA THR A 17 -2.82 -14.65 -11.13
C THR A 17 -2.85 -13.89 -9.81
N VAL A 18 -3.72 -12.87 -9.68
CA VAL A 18 -3.83 -12.11 -8.42
C VAL A 18 -4.38 -12.98 -7.30
N ALA A 19 -5.37 -13.83 -7.57
CA ALA A 19 -5.98 -14.72 -6.57
C ALA A 19 -4.97 -15.74 -6.03
N LEU A 20 -4.18 -16.36 -6.90
CA LEU A 20 -3.15 -17.32 -6.50
C LEU A 20 -2.02 -16.66 -5.72
N ALA A 21 -1.53 -15.50 -6.19
CA ALA A 21 -0.51 -14.74 -5.48
C ALA A 21 -1.03 -14.27 -4.11
N TYR A 22 -2.27 -13.78 -4.05
CA TYR A 22 -2.91 -13.38 -2.82
C TYR A 22 -3.12 -14.56 -1.85
N ALA A 23 -3.52 -15.72 -2.34
CA ALA A 23 -3.63 -16.94 -1.52
C ALA A 23 -2.28 -17.33 -0.92
N TYR A 24 -1.23 -17.32 -1.74
CA TYR A 24 0.13 -17.60 -1.31
C TYR A 24 0.60 -16.61 -0.23
N LEU A 25 0.43 -15.30 -0.48
CA LEU A 25 0.78 -14.24 0.46
C LEU A 25 -0.01 -14.35 1.77
N SER A 26 -1.30 -14.67 1.70
CA SER A 26 -2.16 -14.81 2.88
C SER A 26 -1.84 -16.07 3.67
N TRP A 27 -1.40 -17.14 3.02
CA TRP A 27 -1.05 -18.38 3.70
C TRP A 27 0.31 -18.31 4.40
N LEU A 28 1.34 -17.72 3.77
CA LEU A 28 2.70 -17.64 4.34
C LEU A 28 2.73 -17.24 5.83
N PRO A 29 2.00 -16.18 6.26
CA PRO A 29 1.82 -15.84 7.67
C PRO A 29 1.15 -16.92 8.51
N VAL A 30 0.04 -17.45 7.99
CA VAL A 30 -0.92 -18.20 8.78
C VAL A 30 -0.48 -19.64 8.97
N GLY A 31 0.02 -20.28 7.91
CA GLY A 31 0.56 -21.63 7.96
C GLY A 31 1.77 -21.74 8.89
N PHE A 32 2.54 -20.67 9.05
CA PHE A 32 3.66 -20.65 9.98
C PHE A 32 3.22 -20.46 11.43
N MET A 33 2.31 -19.51 11.70
CA MET A 33 1.80 -19.27 13.05
C MET A 33 1.10 -20.48 13.65
N THR A 34 0.39 -21.26 12.86
CA THR A 34 -0.31 -22.44 13.35
C THR A 34 0.63 -23.57 13.74
N GLN A 35 1.86 -23.58 13.20
CA GLN A 35 2.90 -24.51 13.59
C GLN A 35 3.60 -24.11 14.90
N ARG A 36 3.62 -22.82 15.27
CA ARG A 36 4.40 -22.32 16.44
C ARG A 36 3.60 -21.70 17.59
N ALA A 37 2.50 -21.01 17.32
CA ALA A 37 1.89 -20.08 18.29
C ALA A 37 0.68 -20.66 19.07
N GLY A 38 0.34 -21.94 18.89
CA GLY A 38 -0.66 -22.63 19.73
C GLY A 38 -2.13 -22.20 19.57
N SER A 39 -2.45 -20.94 19.20
CA SER A 39 -3.74 -20.57 18.61
C SER A 39 -3.73 -19.10 18.14
N MET A 40 -4.03 -18.85 16.87
CA MET A 40 -4.41 -17.50 16.40
C MET A 40 -5.86 -17.13 16.78
N GLY A 41 -6.41 -17.77 17.82
CA GLY A 41 -7.83 -17.76 18.11
C GLY A 41 -8.68 -18.17 16.90
N ARG A 42 -9.93 -17.71 16.84
CA ARG A 42 -10.91 -18.04 15.77
C ARG A 42 -10.66 -17.30 14.44
N MET A 43 -9.84 -16.24 14.41
CA MET A 43 -9.58 -15.46 13.20
C MET A 43 -8.66 -16.16 12.19
N GLY A 44 -7.71 -16.97 12.68
CA GLY A 44 -6.79 -17.71 11.81
C GLY A 44 -7.39 -18.95 11.16
N TRP A 45 -8.55 -19.44 11.64
CA TRP A 45 -9.09 -20.78 11.33
C TRP A 45 -9.22 -21.13 9.84
N PRO A 46 -9.74 -20.27 8.96
CA PRO A 46 -9.87 -20.64 7.55
C PRO A 46 -8.55 -20.63 6.78
N PHE A 47 -7.46 -20.13 7.39
CA PHE A 47 -6.17 -19.92 6.73
C PHE A 47 -5.05 -20.77 7.29
N VAL A 48 -5.35 -21.56 8.34
CA VAL A 48 -4.44 -22.55 8.94
C VAL A 48 -3.91 -23.54 7.90
N ASN A 49 -4.73 -23.82 6.88
CA ASN A 49 -4.44 -24.78 5.84
C ASN A 49 -4.29 -24.07 4.48
N LEU A 50 -3.16 -24.32 3.78
CA LEU A 50 -2.86 -23.72 2.47
C LEU A 50 -3.96 -24.00 1.44
N PRO A 51 -4.37 -25.27 1.22
CA PRO A 51 -5.55 -25.62 0.44
C PRO A 51 -6.78 -24.75 0.73
N THR A 52 -7.18 -24.59 2.00
CA THR A 52 -8.35 -23.78 2.36
C THR A 52 -8.15 -22.31 1.99
N THR A 53 -6.96 -21.76 2.24
CA THR A 53 -6.59 -20.39 1.87
C THR A 53 -6.70 -20.16 0.37
N ILE A 54 -6.20 -21.11 -0.42
CA ILE A 54 -6.28 -21.10 -1.89
C ILE A 54 -7.73 -21.13 -2.33
N VAL A 55 -8.53 -22.08 -1.83
CA VAL A 55 -9.94 -22.22 -2.21
C VAL A 55 -10.73 -20.95 -1.89
N VAL A 56 -10.61 -20.42 -0.67
CA VAL A 56 -11.34 -19.21 -0.26
C VAL A 56 -10.94 -18.01 -1.12
N SER A 57 -9.64 -17.84 -1.41
CA SER A 57 -9.14 -16.75 -2.25
C SER A 57 -9.66 -16.89 -3.69
N LEU A 58 -9.58 -18.08 -4.28
CA LEU A 58 -10.08 -18.33 -5.63
C LEU A 58 -11.58 -18.07 -5.73
N VAL A 59 -12.37 -18.51 -4.73
CA VAL A 59 -13.82 -18.25 -4.67
C VAL A 59 -14.10 -16.76 -4.55
N ALA A 60 -13.43 -16.04 -3.64
CA ALA A 60 -13.63 -14.60 -3.46
C ALA A 60 -13.32 -13.82 -4.74
N PHE A 61 -12.20 -14.13 -5.40
CA PHE A 61 -11.82 -13.49 -6.66
C PHE A 61 -12.69 -13.92 -7.85
N ALA A 62 -13.18 -15.16 -7.88
CA ALA A 62 -14.14 -15.61 -8.89
C ALA A 62 -15.49 -14.89 -8.77
N VAL A 63 -15.99 -14.71 -7.54
CA VAL A 63 -17.20 -13.92 -7.27
C VAL A 63 -16.98 -12.46 -7.67
N ALA A 64 -15.85 -11.86 -7.27
CA ALA A 64 -15.48 -10.50 -7.67
C ALA A 64 -15.42 -10.34 -9.20
N TRP A 65 -14.81 -11.31 -9.89
CA TRP A 65 -14.76 -11.35 -11.34
C TRP A 65 -16.15 -11.45 -11.96
N GLY A 66 -17.01 -12.32 -11.44
CA GLY A 66 -18.41 -12.43 -11.87
C GLY A 66 -19.15 -11.10 -11.74
N VAL A 67 -19.01 -10.42 -10.60
CA VAL A 67 -19.57 -9.08 -10.37
C VAL A 67 -19.05 -8.07 -11.40
N MET A 68 -17.75 -8.09 -11.70
CA MET A 68 -17.12 -7.22 -12.70
C MET A 68 -17.49 -7.56 -14.15
N ALA A 69 -17.83 -8.81 -14.45
CA ALA A 69 -18.15 -9.27 -15.79
C ALA A 69 -19.60 -8.95 -16.20
N VAL A 70 -20.53 -8.90 -15.26
CA VAL A 70 -21.96 -8.65 -15.53
C VAL A 70 -22.17 -7.18 -15.93
N PRO A 71 -22.94 -6.84 -16.98
CA PRO A 71 -23.25 -5.46 -17.32
C PRO A 71 -23.96 -4.73 -16.17
N ALA A 72 -23.50 -3.54 -15.79
CA ALA A 72 -24.13 -2.77 -14.73
C ALA A 72 -25.51 -2.29 -15.18
N ARG A 73 -26.56 -2.72 -14.47
CA ARG A 73 -27.90 -2.12 -14.59
C ARG A 73 -27.95 -0.87 -13.71
N ARG A 74 -28.72 0.16 -14.09
CA ARG A 74 -28.78 1.44 -13.36
C ARG A 74 -29.18 1.28 -11.87
N TRP A 75 -30.07 0.33 -11.57
CA TRP A 75 -30.51 0.01 -10.20
C TRP A 75 -29.43 -0.69 -9.34
N ALA A 76 -28.31 -1.13 -9.92
CA ALA A 76 -27.23 -1.74 -9.16
C ALA A 76 -26.42 -0.71 -8.35
N THR A 77 -26.50 0.59 -8.68
CA THR A 77 -25.71 1.62 -8.01
C THR A 77 -26.04 1.75 -6.51
N PRO A 78 -27.32 1.87 -6.08
CA PRO A 78 -27.66 1.84 -4.65
C PRO A 78 -27.17 0.57 -3.94
N VAL A 79 -27.24 -0.59 -4.60
CA VAL A 79 -26.77 -1.87 -4.03
C VAL A 79 -25.24 -1.85 -3.83
N HIS A 80 -24.49 -1.31 -4.79
CA HIS A 80 -23.05 -1.15 -4.64
C HIS A 80 -22.69 -0.18 -3.51
N LEU A 81 -23.40 0.96 -3.42
CA LEU A 81 -23.20 1.94 -2.35
C LEU A 81 -23.48 1.32 -0.97
N LEU A 82 -24.58 0.56 -0.84
CA LEU A 82 -24.89 -0.18 0.37
C LEU A 82 -23.79 -1.20 0.70
N GLY A 83 -23.31 -1.98 -0.28
CA GLY A 83 -22.23 -2.94 -0.06
C GLY A 83 -20.89 -2.29 0.32
N MET A 84 -20.58 -1.10 -0.21
CA MET A 84 -19.42 -0.32 0.22
C MET A 84 -19.56 0.14 1.67
N ALA A 85 -20.73 0.66 2.05
CA ALA A 85 -21.01 1.03 3.44
C ALA A 85 -20.92 -0.18 4.39
N LEU A 86 -21.51 -1.32 3.99
CA LEU A 86 -21.41 -2.57 4.74
C LEU A 86 -19.96 -3.06 4.87
N SER A 87 -19.11 -2.85 3.87
CA SER A 87 -17.68 -3.19 3.96
C SER A 87 -16.98 -2.37 5.04
N VAL A 88 -17.23 -1.05 5.09
CA VAL A 88 -16.66 -0.15 6.11
C VAL A 88 -17.21 -0.48 7.50
N LEU A 89 -18.50 -0.73 7.63
CA LEU A 89 -19.12 -1.14 8.90
C LEU A 89 -18.59 -2.49 9.38
N PHE A 90 -18.38 -3.44 8.46
CA PHE A 90 -17.82 -4.74 8.79
C PHE A 90 -16.35 -4.63 9.21
N ALA A 91 -15.56 -3.77 8.57
CA ALA A 91 -14.20 -3.46 9.01
C ALA A 91 -14.19 -2.92 10.46
N TYR A 92 -15.08 -1.98 10.76
CA TYR A 92 -15.25 -1.48 12.13
C TYR A 92 -15.67 -2.54 13.12
N TRP A 93 -16.62 -3.41 12.74
CA TRP A 93 -17.01 -4.53 13.57
C TRP A 93 -15.83 -5.47 13.86
N ILE A 94 -15.05 -5.87 12.83
CA ILE A 94 -13.86 -6.71 13.00
C ILE A 94 -12.87 -6.05 13.96
N TYR A 95 -12.57 -4.77 13.78
CA TYR A 95 -11.70 -4.04 14.68
C TYR A 95 -12.18 -4.12 16.13
N ARG A 96 -13.44 -3.75 16.39
CA ARG A 96 -14.01 -3.74 17.74
C ARG A 96 -14.07 -5.13 18.39
N GLN A 97 -14.22 -6.19 17.61
CA GLN A 97 -14.23 -7.56 18.13
C GLN A 97 -12.84 -8.05 18.56
N TYR A 98 -11.77 -7.50 17.99
CA TYR A 98 -10.45 -8.12 18.04
C TYR A 98 -9.31 -7.22 18.51
N VAL A 99 -9.54 -5.91 18.61
CA VAL A 99 -8.51 -4.98 19.10
C VAL A 99 -8.02 -5.34 20.50
N ASP A 100 -8.93 -5.62 21.44
CA ASP A 100 -8.55 -5.93 22.82
C ASP A 100 -7.73 -7.22 22.93
N HIS A 101 -7.94 -8.17 22.02
CA HIS A 101 -7.16 -9.40 21.95
C HIS A 101 -5.73 -9.16 21.50
N TYR A 102 -5.51 -8.19 20.61
CA TYR A 102 -4.20 -7.94 20.02
C TYR A 102 -3.45 -6.77 20.66
N ALA A 103 -4.12 -5.84 21.34
CA ALA A 103 -3.50 -4.69 21.99
C ALA A 103 -2.31 -5.03 22.92
N PRO A 104 -2.32 -6.17 23.67
CA PRO A 104 -1.17 -6.55 24.50
C PRO A 104 0.04 -7.09 23.72
N VAL A 105 -0.11 -7.44 22.44
CA VAL A 105 0.93 -8.10 21.64
C VAL A 105 1.36 -7.30 20.41
N THR A 106 0.78 -6.11 20.20
CA THR A 106 1.15 -5.16 19.14
C THR A 106 1.21 -3.75 19.69
N ASP A 107 2.11 -2.95 19.16
CA ASP A 107 2.32 -1.55 19.54
C ASP A 107 2.31 -0.59 18.35
N ARG A 108 1.84 -1.04 17.18
CA ARG A 108 1.88 -0.23 15.96
C ARG A 108 1.06 1.06 16.07
N ALA A 109 -0.16 0.94 16.60
CA ALA A 109 -1.04 2.07 16.91
C ALA A 109 -0.37 3.06 17.87
N THR A 110 0.13 2.52 18.99
CA THR A 110 0.78 3.29 20.04
C THR A 110 2.04 3.98 19.52
N ALA A 111 2.83 3.31 18.69
CA ALA A 111 4.04 3.89 18.07
C ALA A 111 3.70 5.09 17.18
N LEU A 112 2.63 5.02 16.38
CA LEU A 112 2.18 6.16 15.57
C LEU A 112 1.68 7.30 16.45
N GLN A 113 0.84 6.99 17.44
CA GLN A 113 0.30 7.97 18.36
C GLN A 113 1.42 8.68 19.13
N TYR A 114 2.27 7.92 19.82
CA TYR A 114 3.37 8.46 20.62
C TYR A 114 4.34 9.25 19.77
N GLY A 115 4.67 8.77 18.57
CA GLY A 115 5.58 9.49 17.68
C GLY A 115 4.99 10.80 17.18
N ALA A 116 3.70 10.83 16.85
CA ALA A 116 3.02 12.07 16.47
C ALA A 116 2.87 13.04 17.65
N GLU A 117 2.59 12.56 18.87
CA GLU A 117 2.57 13.37 20.10
C GLU A 117 3.94 14.02 20.36
N GLU A 118 5.03 13.27 20.24
CA GLU A 118 6.40 13.80 20.40
C GLU A 118 6.72 14.85 19.34
N LEU A 119 6.35 14.63 18.07
CA LEU A 119 6.52 15.62 17.00
C LEU A 119 5.75 16.91 17.28
N LEU A 120 4.49 16.79 17.75
CA LEU A 120 3.67 17.95 18.13
C LEU A 120 4.26 18.71 19.32
N ALA A 121 4.97 18.02 20.20
CA ALA A 121 5.68 18.61 21.32
C ALA A 121 7.07 19.17 20.96
N GLY A 122 7.47 19.13 19.68
CA GLY A 122 8.79 19.59 19.23
C GLY A 122 9.95 18.70 19.72
N ARG A 123 9.66 17.47 20.14
CA ARG A 123 10.65 16.49 20.61
C ARG A 123 10.95 15.47 19.52
N ASN A 124 12.12 14.83 19.62
CA ASN A 124 12.46 13.76 18.69
C ASN A 124 11.64 12.50 19.04
N PRO A 125 10.79 12.00 18.12
CA PRO A 125 9.86 10.92 18.41
C PRO A 125 10.55 9.59 18.74
N TYR A 126 11.78 9.41 18.29
CA TYR A 126 12.48 8.13 18.40
C TYR A 126 13.08 7.85 19.79
N TYR A 127 13.04 8.82 20.72
CA TYR A 127 13.43 8.60 22.12
C TYR A 127 12.32 7.96 22.96
N ARG A 128 11.07 7.99 22.49
CA ARG A 128 9.94 7.41 23.23
C ARG A 128 9.82 5.93 22.89
N HIS A 129 9.59 5.12 23.92
CA HIS A 129 9.31 3.69 23.78
C HIS A 129 7.80 3.43 23.87
N THR A 130 7.36 2.37 23.20
CA THR A 130 5.97 1.89 23.28
C THR A 130 5.73 1.11 24.58
N GLN A 131 4.49 0.65 24.79
CA GLN A 131 4.15 -0.23 25.92
C GLN A 131 4.87 -1.59 25.88
N LEU A 132 5.44 -1.97 24.74
CA LEU A 132 6.23 -3.19 24.57
C LEU A 132 7.74 -2.93 24.63
N ASP A 133 8.13 -1.76 25.15
CA ASP A 133 9.52 -1.28 25.21
C ASP A 133 10.22 -1.20 23.84
N ASN A 134 9.45 -1.19 22.74
CA ASN A 134 10.02 -1.04 21.41
C ASN A 134 10.21 0.43 21.07
N THR A 135 11.25 0.68 20.29
CA THR A 135 11.45 1.96 19.62
C THR A 135 10.43 2.19 18.49
N ILE A 136 10.03 3.45 18.28
CA ILE A 136 9.08 3.86 17.23
C ILE A 136 9.65 3.50 15.85
N SER A 137 8.99 2.57 15.16
CA SER A 137 9.43 2.09 13.83
C SER A 137 8.87 2.83 12.61
N PRO A 138 7.70 3.49 12.66
CA PRO A 138 7.26 4.37 11.58
C PRO A 138 8.26 5.51 11.33
N MET A 139 8.54 5.79 10.06
CA MET A 139 9.33 6.96 9.68
C MET A 139 8.48 8.23 9.81
N VAL A 140 9.14 9.40 9.85
CA VAL A 140 8.49 10.69 10.14
C VAL A 140 7.30 10.98 9.23
N GLY A 141 7.33 10.56 7.96
CA GLY A 141 6.20 10.72 7.06
C GLY A 141 4.92 10.02 7.55
N GLY A 142 5.04 8.84 8.15
CA GLY A 142 3.93 8.12 8.77
C GLY A 142 3.39 8.82 10.02
N LEU A 143 4.29 9.37 10.84
CA LEU A 143 3.93 10.15 12.02
C LEU A 143 3.17 11.43 11.63
N LEU A 144 3.62 12.14 10.59
CA LEU A 144 2.93 13.32 10.07
C LEU A 144 1.54 13.00 9.53
N LEU A 145 1.36 11.84 8.88
CA LEU A 145 0.04 11.39 8.44
C LEU A 145 -0.88 10.99 9.60
N ALA A 146 -0.33 10.68 10.78
CA ALA A 146 -1.09 10.36 11.98
C ALA A 146 -1.52 11.61 12.77
N VAL A 147 -0.82 12.75 12.63
CA VAL A 147 -1.10 13.99 13.37
C VAL A 147 -2.58 14.41 13.37
N PRO A 148 -3.31 14.43 12.23
CA PRO A 148 -4.72 14.84 12.25
C PRO A 148 -5.59 13.97 13.15
N PHE A 149 -5.25 12.68 13.29
CA PHE A 149 -6.01 11.71 14.08
C PHE A 149 -5.68 11.82 15.56
N VAL A 150 -4.42 12.12 15.90
CA VAL A 150 -3.98 12.38 17.27
C VAL A 150 -4.63 13.64 17.82
N LEU A 151 -4.67 14.72 17.02
CA LEU A 151 -5.26 15.99 17.43
C LEU A 151 -6.77 15.88 17.71
N THR A 152 -7.46 14.94 17.08
CA THR A 152 -8.88 14.69 17.34
C THR A 152 -9.14 13.83 18.59
N ASN A 153 -8.15 13.69 19.50
CA ASN A 153 -8.15 12.78 20.66
C ASN A 153 -8.51 11.33 20.28
N GLY A 154 -8.23 10.96 19.03
CA GLY A 154 -8.81 9.80 18.39
C GLY A 154 -7.93 8.57 18.52
N ASP A 155 -8.59 7.43 18.70
CA ASP A 155 -8.02 6.12 18.44
C ASP A 155 -7.38 6.07 17.04
N MET A 156 -6.12 5.65 16.93
CA MET A 156 -5.38 5.52 15.65
C MET A 156 -6.08 4.58 14.65
N TYR A 157 -7.03 3.77 15.12
CA TYR A 157 -7.96 3.06 14.27
C TYR A 157 -8.66 3.95 13.23
N TRP A 158 -9.01 5.20 13.59
CA TRP A 158 -9.65 6.13 12.66
C TRP A 158 -8.77 6.46 11.46
N GLN A 159 -7.44 6.46 11.62
CA GLN A 159 -6.52 6.61 10.50
C GLN A 159 -6.68 5.45 9.52
N GLY A 160 -6.69 4.22 10.01
CA GLY A 160 -7.00 3.03 9.21
C GLY A 160 -8.32 3.18 8.47
N LEU A 161 -9.40 3.41 9.21
CA LEU A 161 -10.73 3.51 8.62
C LEU A 161 -10.84 4.60 7.55
N VAL A 162 -10.23 5.77 7.77
CA VAL A 162 -10.20 6.85 6.78
C VAL A 162 -9.48 6.41 5.51
N TRP A 163 -8.33 5.77 5.60
CA TRP A 163 -7.62 5.29 4.40
C TRP A 163 -8.36 4.17 3.67
N LEU A 164 -9.09 3.31 4.39
CA LEU A 164 -9.99 2.33 3.79
C LEU A 164 -11.13 3.01 3.02
N VAL A 165 -11.81 3.98 3.65
CA VAL A 165 -12.88 4.77 3.03
C VAL A 165 -12.36 5.52 1.80
N LEU A 166 -11.22 6.20 1.92
CA LEU A 166 -10.58 6.92 0.82
C LEU A 166 -10.25 5.96 -0.32
N THR A 167 -9.70 4.78 -0.05
CA THR A 167 -9.39 3.78 -1.08
C THR A 167 -10.64 3.33 -1.84
N ILE A 168 -11.70 2.95 -1.12
CA ILE A 168 -12.96 2.50 -1.70
C ILE A 168 -13.63 3.62 -2.51
N ALA A 169 -13.74 4.81 -1.91
CA ALA A 169 -14.37 5.97 -2.54
C ALA A 169 -13.59 6.45 -3.76
N PHE A 170 -12.25 6.41 -3.70
CA PHE A 170 -11.39 6.86 -4.78
C PHE A 170 -11.43 5.91 -5.99
N LEU A 171 -11.38 4.59 -5.76
CA LEU A 171 -11.58 3.62 -6.86
C LEU A 171 -13.01 3.61 -7.38
N SER A 172 -14.01 3.84 -6.52
CA SER A 172 -15.41 4.05 -6.92
C SER A 172 -15.54 5.25 -7.86
N TRP A 173 -14.92 6.37 -7.50
CA TRP A 173 -14.92 7.60 -8.29
C TRP A 173 -14.21 7.45 -9.64
N LEU A 174 -13.08 6.74 -9.67
CA LEU A 174 -12.28 6.56 -10.88
C LEU A 174 -12.81 5.48 -11.81
N CYS A 175 -13.27 4.36 -11.26
CA CYS A 175 -13.50 3.12 -11.97
C CYS A 175 -14.95 2.59 -11.83
N GLY A 176 -15.85 3.37 -11.23
CA GLY A 176 -17.26 3.02 -11.02
C GLY A 176 -17.53 2.40 -9.65
N THR A 177 -18.77 2.54 -9.15
CA THR A 177 -19.18 2.07 -7.81
C THR A 177 -18.94 0.59 -7.57
N ARG A 178 -18.94 -0.20 -8.64
CA ARG A 178 -18.61 -1.61 -8.61
C ARG A 178 -17.15 -1.88 -8.22
N ALA A 179 -16.22 -1.10 -8.78
CA ALA A 179 -14.81 -1.23 -8.42
C ALA A 179 -14.60 -0.91 -6.93
N GLY A 180 -15.30 0.10 -6.40
CA GLY A 180 -15.34 0.40 -4.98
C GLY A 180 -15.87 -0.76 -4.14
N LEU A 181 -17.03 -1.32 -4.51
CA LEU A 181 -17.62 -2.49 -3.83
C LEU A 181 -16.66 -3.68 -3.81
N VAL A 182 -16.15 -4.08 -4.96
CA VAL A 182 -15.26 -5.24 -5.10
C VAL A 182 -13.96 -5.02 -4.31
N THR A 183 -13.40 -3.82 -4.36
CA THR A 183 -12.20 -3.47 -3.56
C THR A 183 -12.51 -3.57 -2.07
N GLY A 184 -13.60 -2.96 -1.60
CA GLY A 184 -14.00 -3.00 -0.20
C GLY A 184 -14.26 -4.42 0.29
N ALA A 185 -14.98 -5.21 -0.49
CA ALA A 185 -15.25 -6.61 -0.18
C ALA A 185 -13.97 -7.43 -0.12
N LEU A 186 -13.08 -7.34 -1.12
CA LEU A 186 -11.83 -8.10 -1.14
C LEU A 186 -10.87 -7.68 -0.02
N LEU A 187 -10.81 -6.38 0.34
CA LEU A 187 -10.02 -5.93 1.48
C LEU A 187 -10.60 -6.45 2.79
N VAL A 188 -11.89 -6.27 3.08
CA VAL A 188 -12.41 -6.62 4.42
C VAL A 188 -12.64 -8.12 4.57
N LEU A 189 -12.89 -8.84 3.47
CA LEU A 189 -12.94 -10.31 3.48
C LEU A 189 -11.56 -10.96 3.46
N SER A 190 -10.51 -10.19 3.11
CA SER A 190 -9.13 -10.65 3.14
C SER A 190 -8.67 -10.91 4.57
N PRO A 191 -8.21 -12.12 4.93
CA PRO A 191 -7.84 -12.45 6.31
C PRO A 191 -6.57 -11.75 6.74
N ALA A 192 -5.61 -11.64 5.82
CA ALA A 192 -4.41 -10.84 6.03
C ALA A 192 -4.80 -9.41 6.41
N PHE A 193 -5.75 -8.82 5.67
CA PHE A 193 -6.24 -7.48 5.96
C PHE A 193 -7.04 -7.41 7.26
N ARG A 194 -7.84 -8.42 7.60
CA ARG A 194 -8.57 -8.47 8.89
C ARG A 194 -7.61 -8.45 10.07
N LEU A 195 -6.59 -9.32 10.04
CA LEU A 195 -5.53 -9.33 11.04
C LEU A 195 -4.83 -7.97 11.08
N GLU A 196 -4.43 -7.45 9.92
CA GLU A 196 -3.78 -6.16 9.79
C GLU A 196 -4.63 -4.99 10.31
N LEU A 197 -5.95 -5.05 10.17
CA LEU A 197 -6.86 -4.05 10.72
C LEU A 197 -6.90 -4.14 12.24
N SER A 198 -6.98 -5.36 12.79
CA SER A 198 -7.06 -5.58 14.23
C SER A 198 -5.76 -5.25 14.97
N ILE A 199 -4.59 -5.53 14.37
CA ILE A 199 -3.28 -5.17 14.95
C ILE A 199 -2.85 -3.73 14.61
N GLN A 200 -3.69 -2.99 13.86
CA GLN A 200 -3.41 -1.67 13.32
C GLN A 200 -2.08 -1.63 12.54
N SER A 201 -1.91 -2.59 11.63
CA SER A 201 -0.78 -2.67 10.71
C SER A 201 -0.67 -1.42 9.87
N ASP A 202 0.51 -0.83 9.89
CA ASP A 202 0.83 0.34 9.08
C ASP A 202 1.21 0.00 7.63
N GLY A 203 1.40 -1.28 7.28
CA GLY A 203 1.80 -1.66 5.93
C GLY A 203 0.66 -1.52 4.92
N TRP A 204 -0.52 -2.12 5.12
CA TRP A 204 -1.68 -1.85 4.25
C TRP A 204 -2.07 -0.38 4.23
N LEU A 205 -1.96 0.30 5.38
CA LEU A 205 -2.25 1.71 5.55
C LEU A 205 -1.36 2.56 4.63
N ASN A 206 -0.06 2.28 4.67
CA ASN A 206 0.91 2.92 3.81
C ASN A 206 0.68 2.56 2.33
N GLY A 207 0.40 1.29 2.02
CA GLY A 207 0.04 0.86 0.67
C GLY A 207 -1.16 1.62 0.10
N ALA A 208 -2.22 1.78 0.90
CA ALA A 208 -3.40 2.59 0.57
C ALA A 208 -3.04 4.06 0.37
N ALA A 209 -2.28 4.64 1.30
CA ALA A 209 -1.84 6.03 1.20
C ALA A 209 -1.03 6.28 -0.07
N LEU A 210 -0.05 5.43 -0.37
CA LEU A 210 0.75 5.47 -1.59
C LEU A 210 -0.11 5.33 -2.85
N ALA A 211 -0.98 4.33 -2.90
CA ALA A 211 -1.82 4.05 -4.06
C ALA A 211 -2.76 5.21 -4.40
N VAL A 212 -3.46 5.74 -3.39
CA VAL A 212 -4.39 6.87 -3.54
C VAL A 212 -3.62 8.14 -3.91
N THR A 213 -2.61 8.51 -3.13
CA THR A 213 -1.90 9.80 -3.32
C THR A 213 -1.04 9.80 -4.57
N GLY A 214 -0.35 8.70 -4.90
CA GLY A 214 0.44 8.56 -6.12
C GLY A 214 -0.43 8.60 -7.38
N THR A 215 -1.63 8.00 -7.31
CA THR A 215 -2.63 8.12 -8.39
C THR A 215 -3.13 9.56 -8.52
N ALA A 216 -3.41 10.24 -7.40
CA ALA A 216 -3.81 11.64 -7.42
C ALA A 216 -2.73 12.55 -8.02
N VAL A 217 -1.45 12.36 -7.64
CA VAL A 217 -0.29 13.04 -8.22
C VAL A 217 -0.28 12.89 -9.74
N TYR A 218 -0.41 11.67 -10.24
CA TYR A 218 -0.44 11.40 -11.67
C TYR A 218 -1.61 12.11 -12.38
N LEU A 219 -2.82 12.05 -11.82
CA LEU A 219 -4.00 12.68 -12.42
C LEU A 219 -3.94 14.22 -12.38
N LEU A 220 -3.39 14.80 -11.32
CA LEU A 220 -3.22 16.24 -11.18
C LEU A 220 -2.09 16.80 -12.05
N ALA A 221 -1.07 15.99 -12.34
CA ALA A 221 -0.02 16.34 -13.31
C ALA A 221 -0.58 16.59 -14.73
N ALA A 222 -1.74 16.04 -15.09
CA ALA A 222 -2.41 16.36 -16.36
C ALA A 222 -3.01 17.77 -16.40
N ARG A 223 -3.14 18.44 -15.25
CA ARG A 223 -3.92 19.67 -15.09
C ARG A 223 -3.16 20.84 -14.50
N TYR A 224 -1.96 20.62 -13.95
CA TYR A 224 -1.26 21.66 -13.18
C TYR A 224 -1.13 22.99 -13.94
N ARG A 225 -0.93 22.96 -15.27
CA ARG A 225 -0.80 24.18 -16.10
C ARG A 225 -2.11 24.94 -16.36
N ARG A 226 -3.27 24.42 -15.96
CA ARG A 226 -4.57 25.05 -16.25
C ARG A 226 -4.81 26.31 -15.42
N SER A 227 -4.36 26.32 -14.16
CA SER A 227 -4.46 27.46 -13.26
C SER A 227 -3.52 27.31 -12.06
N THR A 228 -3.33 28.39 -11.31
CA THR A 228 -2.59 28.39 -10.04
C THR A 228 -3.18 27.41 -9.03
N TRP A 229 -4.52 27.30 -8.97
CA TRP A 229 -5.22 26.31 -8.13
C TRP A 229 -4.81 24.87 -8.46
N TRP A 230 -4.78 24.50 -9.75
CA TRP A 230 -4.39 23.13 -10.15
C TRP A 230 -2.91 22.85 -9.87
N THR A 231 -2.04 23.86 -9.97
CA THR A 231 -0.64 23.74 -9.55
C THR A 231 -0.54 23.51 -8.05
N ALA A 232 -1.25 24.30 -7.23
CA ALA A 232 -1.26 24.14 -5.78
C ALA A 232 -1.79 22.75 -5.36
N ALA A 233 -2.89 22.30 -5.95
CA ALA A 233 -3.43 20.95 -5.70
C ALA A 233 -2.44 19.85 -6.08
N TYR A 234 -1.73 19.98 -7.20
CA TYR A 234 -0.70 19.04 -7.63
C TYR A 234 0.47 18.98 -6.64
N VAL A 235 0.97 20.14 -6.20
CA VAL A 235 2.05 20.24 -5.20
C VAL A 235 1.59 19.64 -3.87
N ALA A 236 0.40 19.99 -3.39
CA ALA A 236 -0.15 19.45 -2.15
C ALA A 236 -0.26 17.91 -2.20
N ALA A 237 -0.80 17.36 -3.29
CA ALA A 237 -0.88 15.91 -3.48
C ALA A 237 0.50 15.25 -3.50
N ALA A 238 1.50 15.90 -4.10
CA ALA A 238 2.88 15.40 -4.13
C ALA A 238 3.53 15.43 -2.75
N LEU A 239 3.26 16.43 -1.93
CA LEU A 239 3.74 16.50 -0.54
C LEU A 239 3.07 15.43 0.35
N VAL A 240 1.77 15.20 0.19
CA VAL A 240 1.10 14.09 0.91
C VAL A 240 1.64 12.74 0.44
N PHE A 241 1.91 12.58 -0.87
CA PHE A 241 2.60 11.40 -1.38
C PHE A 241 4.02 11.27 -0.79
N ALA A 242 4.76 12.37 -0.61
CA ALA A 242 6.07 12.35 0.04
C ALA A 242 5.98 11.86 1.49
N MET A 243 4.95 12.26 2.24
CA MET A 243 4.70 11.77 3.60
C MET A 243 4.39 10.25 3.59
N ALA A 244 3.51 9.79 2.69
CA ALA A 244 3.20 8.36 2.56
C ALA A 244 4.44 7.55 2.15
N PHE A 245 5.20 8.05 1.18
CA PHE A 245 6.45 7.46 0.73
C PHE A 245 7.50 7.37 1.85
N SER A 246 7.54 8.39 2.71
CA SER A 246 8.45 8.48 3.86
C SER A 246 7.86 7.87 5.13
N TYR A 247 6.85 7.00 5.00
CA TYR A 247 6.32 6.21 6.09
C TYR A 247 7.15 4.93 6.25
N ARG A 248 7.51 4.28 5.14
CA ARG A 248 8.41 3.11 5.13
C ARG A 248 9.30 3.16 3.90
N PHE A 249 10.62 3.15 4.10
CA PHE A 249 11.61 3.20 3.01
C PHE A 249 11.54 2.02 2.03
N ILE A 250 10.94 0.89 2.44
CA ILE A 250 10.77 -0.30 1.58
C ILE A 250 10.06 0.02 0.26
N TYR A 251 9.14 1.00 0.27
CA TYR A 251 8.42 1.43 -0.92
C TYR A 251 9.19 2.44 -1.76
N ALA A 252 10.47 2.70 -1.45
CA ALA A 252 11.31 3.62 -2.21
C ALA A 252 11.37 3.27 -3.71
N VAL A 253 11.28 1.98 -4.02
CA VAL A 253 11.23 1.44 -5.38
C VAL A 253 10.06 1.97 -6.22
N LEU A 254 8.99 2.51 -5.59
CA LEU A 254 7.84 3.12 -6.27
C LEU A 254 8.18 4.45 -6.98
N ALA A 255 9.18 5.19 -6.49
CA ALA A 255 9.51 6.50 -7.03
C ALA A 255 9.91 6.41 -8.52
N LEU A 256 10.61 5.33 -8.89
CA LEU A 256 11.08 5.09 -10.26
C LEU A 256 9.93 4.94 -11.27
N PRO A 257 9.01 3.96 -11.14
CA PRO A 257 7.96 3.76 -12.12
C PRO A 257 6.97 4.92 -12.17
N LEU A 258 6.61 5.52 -11.02
CA LEU A 258 5.69 6.66 -11.00
C LEU A 258 6.31 7.92 -11.60
N GLY A 259 7.56 8.25 -11.22
CA GLY A 259 8.29 9.39 -11.74
C GLY A 259 8.53 9.29 -13.25
N ALA A 260 8.91 8.12 -13.74
CA ALA A 260 9.08 7.85 -15.17
C ALA A 260 7.76 8.00 -15.94
N LEU A 261 6.65 7.50 -15.39
CA LEU A 261 5.34 7.64 -16.01
C LEU A 261 4.91 9.13 -16.09
N VAL A 262 5.07 9.89 -15.01
CA VAL A 262 4.76 11.34 -14.99
C VAL A 262 5.63 12.10 -15.97
N TRP A 263 6.94 11.82 -16.01
CA TRP A 263 7.87 12.45 -16.94
C TRP A 263 7.49 12.18 -18.39
N ARG A 264 7.18 10.94 -18.74
CA ARG A 264 6.82 10.56 -20.11
C ARG A 264 5.49 11.17 -20.56
N HIS A 265 4.49 11.20 -19.69
CA HIS A 265 3.16 11.65 -20.08
C HIS A 265 3.00 13.18 -20.03
N TYR A 266 3.67 13.86 -19.10
CA TYR A 266 3.45 15.28 -18.80
C TYR A 266 4.72 16.16 -18.88
N GLY A 267 5.88 15.54 -19.17
CA GLY A 267 7.14 16.21 -19.43
C GLY A 267 7.93 16.61 -18.18
N ARG A 268 9.20 17.02 -18.41
CA ARG A 268 10.16 17.39 -17.35
C ARG A 268 9.65 18.48 -16.41
N ARG A 269 8.88 19.45 -16.93
CA ARG A 269 8.34 20.55 -16.11
C ARG A 269 7.37 20.03 -15.05
N ALA A 270 6.50 19.05 -15.36
CA ALA A 270 5.60 18.47 -14.36
C ALA A 270 6.40 17.82 -13.22
N LEU A 271 7.44 17.06 -13.58
CA LEU A 271 8.34 16.43 -12.62
C LEU A 271 9.04 17.46 -11.72
N LEU A 272 9.59 18.53 -12.30
CA LEU A 272 10.27 19.60 -11.56
C LEU A 272 9.34 20.39 -10.64
N THR A 273 8.08 20.59 -11.04
CA THR A 273 7.13 21.40 -10.25
C THR A 273 6.73 20.75 -8.94
N ALA A 274 6.54 19.42 -8.88
CA ALA A 274 6.05 18.78 -7.67
C ALA A 274 6.75 17.47 -7.31
N ALA A 275 7.04 16.60 -8.29
CA ALA A 275 7.61 15.28 -8.00
C ALA A 275 9.04 15.35 -7.42
N ILE A 276 9.89 16.24 -7.95
CA ILE A 276 11.25 16.45 -7.42
C ILE A 276 11.22 17.10 -6.03
N PRO A 277 10.49 18.21 -5.80
CA PRO A 277 10.31 18.76 -4.45
C PRO A 277 9.77 17.73 -3.44
N ALA A 278 8.80 16.90 -3.85
CA ALA A 278 8.29 15.80 -3.03
C ALA A 278 9.37 14.76 -2.75
N GLY A 279 10.18 14.38 -3.74
CA GLY A 279 11.31 13.48 -3.55
C GLY A 279 12.35 14.04 -2.57
N VAL A 280 12.68 15.32 -2.67
CA VAL A 280 13.58 16.02 -1.74
C VAL A 280 12.96 16.03 -0.34
N ALA A 281 11.69 16.40 -0.21
CA ALA A 281 10.98 16.36 1.06
C ALA A 281 11.01 14.96 1.67
N SER A 282 10.80 13.91 0.87
CA SER A 282 10.91 12.53 1.33
C SER A 282 12.30 12.18 1.85
N VAL A 283 13.35 12.54 1.10
CA VAL A 283 14.75 12.34 1.52
C VAL A 283 15.00 13.05 2.85
N LEU A 284 14.53 14.28 3.01
CA LEU A 284 14.67 15.02 4.27
C LEU A 284 13.93 14.31 5.42
N LEU A 285 12.68 13.91 5.22
CA LEU A 285 11.88 13.21 6.24
C LEU A 285 12.50 11.86 6.66
N ILE A 286 13.19 11.18 5.75
CA ILE A 286 13.86 9.91 6.02
C ILE A 286 15.21 10.14 6.71
N PHE A 287 16.06 11.00 6.15
CA PHE A 287 17.47 11.06 6.54
C PHE A 287 17.77 12.11 7.59
N VAL A 288 16.99 13.19 7.74
CA VAL A 288 17.28 14.21 8.77
C VAL A 288 17.29 13.62 10.18
N PRO A 289 16.29 12.81 10.62
CA PRO A 289 16.32 12.22 11.95
C PRO A 289 17.50 11.26 12.15
N TYR A 290 17.85 10.51 11.10
CA TYR A 290 19.00 9.60 11.12
C TYR A 290 20.34 10.35 11.24
N LEU A 291 20.50 11.45 10.50
CA LEU A 291 21.71 12.26 10.53
C LEU A 291 21.85 13.03 11.84
N ALA A 292 20.73 13.36 12.50
CA ALA A 292 20.72 14.01 13.80
C ALA A 292 21.16 13.06 14.92
N ASP A 293 20.62 11.84 14.96
CA ASP A 293 21.01 10.81 15.93
C ASP A 293 20.76 9.39 15.36
N PRO A 294 21.79 8.75 14.78
CA PRO A 294 21.62 7.43 14.16
C PRO A 294 21.42 6.31 15.19
N ALA A 295 21.77 6.52 16.46
CA ALA A 295 21.68 5.50 17.50
C ALA A 295 20.23 5.24 17.93
N VAL A 296 19.41 6.29 17.93
CA VAL A 296 17.99 6.19 18.29
C VAL A 296 17.07 5.96 17.09
N TYR A 297 17.55 6.18 15.86
CA TYR A 297 16.73 6.04 14.65
C TYR A 297 16.43 4.58 14.28
N ALA A 298 15.44 4.04 14.97
CA ALA A 298 14.94 2.68 14.84
C ALA A 298 14.61 2.21 13.42
N PRO A 299 14.08 3.05 12.50
CA PRO A 299 13.74 2.58 11.16
C PRO A 299 14.96 1.99 10.43
N PHE A 300 16.18 2.51 10.63
CA PHE A 300 17.38 1.96 10.02
C PHE A 300 18.09 0.90 10.85
N THR A 301 18.04 0.95 12.17
CA THR A 301 18.56 -0.17 12.99
C THR A 301 17.73 -1.43 12.80
N LYS A 302 16.40 -1.28 12.62
CA LYS A 302 15.48 -2.36 12.24
C LYS A 302 15.57 -2.70 10.74
N ALA A 303 16.00 -1.78 9.87
CA ALA A 303 16.28 -2.08 8.46
C ALA A 303 17.65 -2.73 8.24
N GLY A 304 18.54 -2.56 9.21
CA GLY A 304 19.77 -3.31 9.38
C GLY A 304 19.38 -4.77 9.46
N LEU A 305 19.21 -5.39 8.30
CA LEU A 305 19.01 -6.81 8.14
C LEU A 305 20.31 -7.57 8.47
N GLY A 306 21.03 -7.08 9.48
CA GLY A 306 22.32 -7.55 9.94
C GLY A 306 22.20 -9.00 10.33
N SER A 307 23.00 -9.80 9.63
CA SER A 307 23.72 -11.00 10.09
C SER A 307 23.36 -11.49 11.49
N ARG A 308 22.10 -11.86 11.73
CA ARG A 308 21.79 -12.74 12.84
C ARG A 308 22.40 -14.10 12.50
N PRO A 309 23.03 -14.79 13.46
CA PRO A 309 23.46 -16.16 13.26
C PRO A 309 22.29 -16.98 12.67
N GLY A 310 22.51 -17.64 11.53
CA GLY A 310 21.49 -18.42 10.82
C GLY A 310 20.71 -17.70 9.72
N MET A 311 20.90 -16.38 9.51
CA MET A 311 20.35 -15.71 8.33
C MET A 311 21.16 -16.07 7.07
N ILE A 312 20.46 -16.21 5.93
CA ILE A 312 21.10 -16.31 4.61
C ILE A 312 21.93 -15.04 4.40
N ALA A 313 23.26 -15.21 4.27
CA ALA A 313 24.16 -14.10 4.01
C ALA A 313 23.68 -13.30 2.78
N ASN A 314 23.71 -11.96 2.88
CA ASN A 314 23.30 -11.05 1.80
C ASN A 314 21.83 -11.13 1.34
N LEU A 315 20.95 -11.92 1.97
CA LEU A 315 19.50 -11.86 1.72
C LEU A 315 18.91 -10.44 1.63
N PRO A 316 19.35 -9.47 2.45
CA PRO A 316 18.89 -8.09 2.39
C PRO A 316 19.20 -7.41 1.07
N LEU A 317 20.45 -7.58 0.64
CA LEU A 317 20.96 -7.06 -0.60
C LEU A 317 20.27 -7.75 -1.78
N ILE A 318 20.12 -9.08 -1.74
CA ILE A 318 19.39 -9.85 -2.74
C ILE A 318 17.96 -9.35 -2.87
N THR A 319 17.27 -9.13 -1.75
CA THR A 319 15.89 -8.62 -1.74
C THR A 319 15.83 -7.21 -2.33
N GLY A 320 16.72 -6.30 -1.91
CA GLY A 320 16.81 -4.95 -2.45
C GLY A 320 17.09 -4.93 -3.96
N LEU A 321 18.05 -5.74 -4.42
CA LEU A 321 18.39 -5.88 -5.83
C LEU A 321 17.24 -6.48 -6.64
N ALA A 322 16.54 -7.49 -6.12
CA ALA A 322 15.40 -8.10 -6.80
C ALA A 322 14.23 -7.10 -6.93
N CYS A 323 13.88 -6.38 -5.86
CA CYS A 323 12.87 -5.33 -5.91
C CYS A 323 13.27 -4.18 -6.85
N ALA A 324 14.55 -3.77 -6.85
CA ALA A 324 15.07 -2.78 -7.77
C ALA A 324 15.01 -3.26 -9.23
N ALA A 325 15.35 -4.51 -9.51
CA ALA A 325 15.25 -5.10 -10.84
C ALA A 325 13.79 -5.11 -11.33
N VAL A 326 12.84 -5.52 -10.49
CA VAL A 326 11.40 -5.45 -10.80
C VAL A 326 10.99 -4.01 -11.10
N ALA A 327 11.41 -3.04 -10.29
CA ALA A 327 11.08 -1.64 -10.50
C ALA A 327 11.68 -1.07 -11.79
N VAL A 328 12.94 -1.42 -12.12
CA VAL A 328 13.60 -0.99 -13.37
C VAL A 328 12.91 -1.61 -14.57
N VAL A 329 12.71 -2.94 -14.58
CA VAL A 329 12.03 -3.63 -15.68
C VAL A 329 10.60 -3.10 -15.85
N GLY A 330 9.87 -2.97 -14.75
CA GLY A 330 8.54 -2.36 -14.75
C GLY A 330 8.55 -0.93 -15.31
N THR A 331 9.55 -0.12 -14.93
CA THR A 331 9.75 1.24 -15.46
C THR A 331 9.98 1.27 -16.96
N LEU A 332 10.76 0.33 -17.49
CA LEU A 332 11.03 0.23 -18.92
C LEU A 332 9.78 -0.17 -19.72
N LEU A 333 8.94 -1.03 -19.13
CA LEU A 333 7.79 -1.64 -19.80
C LEU A 333 6.46 -0.90 -19.56
N LEU A 334 6.36 -0.06 -18.52
CA LEU A 334 5.09 0.54 -18.14
C LEU A 334 4.58 1.54 -19.20
N ARG A 335 3.26 1.53 -19.38
CA ARG A 335 2.52 2.48 -20.22
C ARG A 335 1.42 3.21 -19.45
N THR A 336 1.07 2.70 -18.28
CA THR A 336 -0.12 3.12 -17.55
C THR A 336 0.10 3.10 -16.06
N LEU A 337 -0.81 3.79 -15.36
CA LEU A 337 -0.86 3.78 -13.91
C LEU A 337 -1.19 2.38 -13.35
N ALA A 338 -2.02 1.60 -14.03
CA ALA A 338 -2.24 0.19 -13.69
C ALA A 338 -0.91 -0.60 -13.70
N GLY A 339 -0.01 -0.31 -14.65
CA GLY A 339 1.32 -0.89 -14.71
C GLY A 339 2.25 -0.48 -13.56
N VAL A 340 2.14 0.76 -13.07
CA VAL A 340 2.89 1.22 -11.87
C VAL A 340 2.49 0.40 -10.64
N TRP A 341 1.19 0.29 -10.37
CA TRP A 341 0.70 -0.48 -9.23
C TRP A 341 0.90 -1.99 -9.41
N GLY A 342 0.82 -2.51 -10.64
CA GLY A 342 1.18 -3.90 -10.94
C GLY A 342 2.66 -4.20 -10.66
N THR A 343 3.55 -3.27 -11.00
CA THR A 343 4.98 -3.37 -10.67
C THR A 343 5.18 -3.38 -9.15
N MET A 344 4.47 -2.52 -8.41
CA MET A 344 4.53 -2.53 -6.94
C MET A 344 3.97 -3.79 -6.33
N PHE A 345 2.89 -4.35 -6.88
CA PHE A 345 2.35 -5.62 -6.43
C PHE A 345 3.40 -6.73 -6.58
N VAL A 346 4.05 -6.84 -7.75
CA VAL A 346 5.11 -7.83 -7.98
C VAL A 346 6.31 -7.58 -7.07
N ALA A 347 6.74 -6.33 -6.89
CA ALA A 347 7.84 -5.98 -5.99
C ALA A 347 7.53 -6.36 -4.54
N SER A 348 6.30 -6.16 -4.08
CA SER A 348 5.84 -6.59 -2.75
C SER A 348 5.80 -8.11 -2.63
N VAL A 349 5.34 -8.84 -3.64
CA VAL A 349 5.37 -10.31 -3.65
C VAL A 349 6.80 -10.82 -3.52
N VAL A 350 7.72 -10.29 -4.34
CA VAL A 350 9.15 -10.65 -4.29
C VAL A 350 9.74 -10.34 -2.92
N PHE A 351 9.47 -9.16 -2.37
CA PHE A 351 9.93 -8.78 -1.04
C PHE A 351 9.44 -9.77 0.02
N ILE A 352 8.14 -10.07 0.03
CA ILE A 352 7.51 -10.93 1.04
C ILE A 352 8.00 -12.37 0.90
N THR A 353 8.15 -12.90 -0.31
CA THR A 353 8.70 -14.23 -0.55
C THR A 353 10.14 -14.35 -0.04
N LEU A 354 11.02 -13.42 -0.42
CA LEU A 354 12.44 -13.49 -0.06
C LEU A 354 12.66 -13.28 1.44
N THR A 355 11.96 -12.31 2.04
CA THR A 355 12.09 -12.04 3.48
C THR A 355 11.37 -13.07 4.34
N GLY A 356 10.26 -13.65 3.87
CA GLY A 356 9.51 -14.68 4.57
C GLY A 356 10.20 -16.05 4.58
N TRP A 357 10.95 -16.37 3.53
CA TRP A 357 11.67 -17.64 3.45
C TRP A 357 12.95 -17.66 4.31
N GLY A 358 13.58 -16.51 4.51
CA GLY A 358 14.90 -16.43 5.14
C GLY A 358 14.93 -16.19 6.64
N GLN A 359 13.79 -16.02 7.34
CA GLN A 359 13.79 -15.69 8.77
C GLN A 359 12.70 -16.43 9.56
N HIS A 360 13.08 -17.00 10.71
CA HIS A 360 12.23 -17.92 11.48
C HIS A 360 11.51 -17.33 12.71
N ASP A 361 11.90 -16.17 13.26
CA ASP A 361 11.47 -15.83 14.64
C ASP A 361 10.70 -14.50 14.85
N TRP A 362 11.06 -13.39 14.20
CA TRP A 362 10.41 -12.06 14.42
C TRP A 362 10.11 -11.29 13.12
N TYR A 363 10.97 -11.42 12.10
CA TYR A 363 10.77 -10.81 10.78
C TYR A 363 9.58 -11.38 10.00
N GLN A 364 8.99 -12.48 10.46
CA GLN A 364 7.75 -12.99 9.91
C GLN A 364 6.58 -12.04 10.22
N TYR A 365 6.62 -11.32 11.34
CA TYR A 365 5.67 -10.24 11.61
C TYR A 365 5.76 -9.09 10.58
N LEU A 366 6.94 -8.87 9.99
CA LEU A 366 7.14 -7.91 8.90
C LEU A 366 6.54 -8.44 7.59
N THR A 367 6.69 -9.72 7.24
CA THR A 367 5.96 -10.27 6.08
C THR A 367 4.44 -10.17 6.24
N TRP A 368 3.91 -10.24 7.47
CA TRP A 368 2.49 -10.04 7.75
C TRP A 368 2.04 -8.60 7.53
N ALA A 369 2.89 -7.63 7.88
CA ALA A 369 2.57 -6.21 7.72
C ALA A 369 2.36 -5.80 6.27
N TYR A 370 3.01 -6.47 5.32
CA TYR A 370 3.11 -5.98 3.94
C TYR A 370 2.19 -6.69 2.95
N ASN A 371 1.50 -7.75 3.37
CA ASN A 371 0.52 -8.47 2.55
C ASN A 371 -0.65 -7.58 2.13
N GLY A 372 -1.17 -6.78 3.05
CA GLY A 372 -2.26 -5.86 2.79
C GLY A 372 -1.86 -4.77 1.80
N ALA A 373 -0.61 -4.29 1.86
CA ALA A 373 -0.09 -3.37 0.84
C ALA A 373 -0.04 -4.01 -0.55
N ALA A 374 0.42 -5.27 -0.64
CA ALA A 374 0.43 -6.01 -1.90
C ALA A 374 -1.00 -6.16 -2.46
N LEU A 375 -1.97 -6.51 -1.62
CA LEU A 375 -3.38 -6.59 -2.02
C LEU A 375 -3.91 -5.23 -2.52
N VAL A 376 -3.62 -4.14 -1.82
CA VAL A 376 -4.00 -2.79 -2.28
C VAL A 376 -3.42 -2.49 -3.66
N PHE A 377 -2.13 -2.74 -3.87
CA PHE A 377 -1.50 -2.50 -5.17
C PHE A 377 -2.10 -3.38 -6.27
N ALA A 378 -2.43 -4.64 -5.97
CA ALA A 378 -3.10 -5.53 -6.92
C ALA A 378 -4.50 -5.00 -7.29
N LEU A 379 -5.28 -4.53 -6.32
CA LEU A 379 -6.62 -3.99 -6.56
C LEU A 379 -6.57 -2.71 -7.41
N PHE A 380 -5.61 -1.80 -7.15
CA PHE A 380 -5.37 -0.66 -8.02
C PHE A 380 -4.96 -1.11 -9.44
N ALA A 381 -4.05 -2.09 -9.55
CA ALA A 381 -3.60 -2.61 -10.84
C ALA A 381 -4.73 -3.26 -11.65
N LEU A 382 -5.68 -3.93 -11.00
CA LEU A 382 -6.84 -4.57 -11.64
C LEU A 382 -7.95 -3.58 -11.99
N CYS A 383 -8.24 -2.60 -11.14
CA CYS A 383 -9.32 -1.64 -11.34
C CYS A 383 -8.96 -0.56 -12.37
N LEU A 384 -7.72 -0.08 -12.35
CA LEU A 384 -7.30 1.02 -13.22
C LEU A 384 -7.21 0.59 -14.70
N PRO A 385 -7.42 1.55 -15.63
CA PRO A 385 -7.42 1.25 -17.05
C PRO A 385 -6.03 0.88 -17.58
N LEU A 386 -6.02 -0.03 -18.56
CA LEU A 386 -4.81 -0.45 -19.29
C LEU A 386 -4.44 0.49 -20.45
N ARG A 387 -5.19 1.58 -20.62
CA ARG A 387 -4.87 2.62 -21.60
C ARG A 387 -4.54 3.92 -20.87
N PRO A 388 -3.55 4.68 -21.35
CA PRO A 388 -3.28 6.00 -20.80
C PRO A 388 -4.51 6.92 -20.98
N PRO A 389 -4.69 7.92 -20.11
CA PRO A 389 -5.74 8.91 -20.32
C PRO A 389 -5.53 9.66 -21.65
N PRO A 390 -6.60 10.14 -22.30
CA PRO A 390 -6.47 10.93 -23.52
C PRO A 390 -5.65 12.21 -23.26
N GLY A 391 -4.84 12.62 -24.24
CA GLY A 391 -4.00 13.82 -24.15
C GLY A 391 -2.62 13.62 -23.49
N VAL A 392 -2.16 12.38 -23.34
CA VAL A 392 -0.76 12.09 -22.96
C VAL A 392 0.17 12.27 -24.16
N ALA A 393 1.42 12.66 -23.89
CA ALA A 393 2.41 12.93 -24.94
C ALA A 393 2.82 11.69 -25.75
N THR A 394 2.78 10.50 -25.16
CA THR A 394 3.16 9.24 -25.80
C THR A 394 2.44 8.05 -25.16
N ASP A 395 2.07 7.06 -25.96
CA ASP A 395 1.58 5.75 -25.53
C ASP A 395 2.66 4.65 -25.64
N ARG A 396 3.82 4.98 -26.22
CA ARG A 396 4.99 4.11 -26.36
C ARG A 396 5.69 3.94 -25.03
N THR A 397 6.21 2.74 -24.79
CA THR A 397 7.11 2.40 -23.66
C THR A 397 8.43 3.18 -23.73
N LEU A 398 9.12 3.30 -22.59
CA LEU A 398 10.46 3.90 -22.57
C LEU A 398 11.43 3.10 -23.46
N LEU A 399 11.29 1.77 -23.50
CA LEU A 399 12.08 0.92 -24.37
C LEU A 399 11.83 1.19 -25.87
N GLU A 400 10.57 1.41 -26.26
CA GLU A 400 10.22 1.80 -27.64
C GLU A 400 10.76 3.18 -28.00
N ASP A 401 10.67 4.15 -27.09
CA ASP A 401 11.23 5.50 -27.26
C ASP A 401 12.77 5.47 -27.43
N LEU A 402 13.46 4.58 -26.69
CA LEU A 402 14.92 4.40 -26.82
C LEU A 402 15.31 3.71 -28.13
N ARG A 403 14.49 2.77 -28.63
CA ARG A 403 14.75 2.07 -29.90
C ARG A 403 14.52 2.94 -31.13
N GLY A 404 13.50 3.80 -31.10
CA GLY A 404 13.14 4.66 -32.24
C GLY A 404 14.05 5.88 -32.47
N ARG A 405 15.11 6.06 -31.67
CA ARG A 405 16.12 7.12 -31.83
C ARG A 405 17.42 6.64 -32.48
N ARG A 406 17.50 5.37 -32.84
CA ARG A 406 18.55 4.79 -33.69
C ARG A 406 18.07 4.81 -35.13
#